data_AF-A0A521L3I6-F1
#
_entry.id   AF-A0A521L3I6-F1
#
_cell.length_a   1.000
_cell.length_b   1.000
_cell.length_c   1.000
_cell.angle_alpha   90.00
_cell.angle_beta   90.00
_cell.angle_gamma   90.00
#
_symmetry.space_group_name_H-M   'P 1'
#
loop_
_entity.id
_entity.type
_entity.pdbx_description
1 polymer ?
#
loop_
_entity_poly.entity_id
_entity_poly.type
_entity_poly.pdbx_seq_one_letter_code
_entity_poly.pdbx_strand_id
1 'polypeptide(L)'
;MMETATAVVAACAAFGLSYMIGRSITLSTLLVSLGGLVSGLGVAILFFVAAVTVGHFIPGLLEPWAIGVHFIALAAIAPLGGAAIAALTHWHVERADAARLPF
;
A
#
# COMPACT_ATOMS: atom_id res chain seq x y z
N MET A 1 1.29 16.71 13.62
CA MET A 1 1.86 15.47 14.26
C MET A 1 0.92 14.28 14.13
N MET A 2 -0.40 14.49 14.11
CA MET A 2 -1.40 13.44 13.84
C MET A 2 -1.45 13.04 12.35
N GLU A 3 -1.19 13.98 11.44
CA GLU A 3 -1.23 13.77 9.98
C GLU A 3 -0.12 12.83 9.50
N THR A 4 1.08 13.04 10.02
CA THR A 4 2.22 12.15 9.77
C THR A 4 1.96 10.75 10.33
N ALA A 5 1.40 10.63 11.53
CA ALA A 5 1.08 9.33 12.13
C ALA A 5 0.01 8.56 11.32
N THR A 6 -1.06 9.24 10.90
CA THR A 6 -2.11 8.63 10.07
C THR A 6 -1.60 8.24 8.67
N ALA A 7 -0.72 9.05 8.08
CA ALA A 7 -0.08 8.72 6.81
C ALA A 7 0.83 7.48 6.92
N VAL A 8 1.59 7.36 8.02
CA VAL A 8 2.43 6.17 8.28
C VAL A 8 1.57 4.93 8.47
N VAL A 9 0.47 5.02 9.23
CA VAL A 9 -0.47 3.90 9.42
C VAL A 9 -1.09 3.46 8.08
N ALA A 10 -1.47 4.41 7.23
CA ALA A 10 -1.96 4.11 5.88
C ALA A 10 -0.89 3.41 5.03
N ALA A 11 0.36 3.87 5.06
CA ALA A 11 1.47 3.21 4.37
C ALA A 11 1.68 1.77 4.86
N CYS A 12 1.65 1.54 6.17
CA CYS A 12 1.75 0.20 6.75
C CYS A 12 0.61 -0.71 6.29
N ALA A 13 -0.63 -0.21 6.23
CA ALA A 13 -1.77 -0.96 5.73
C ALA A 13 -1.62 -1.32 4.25
N ALA A 14 -1.15 -0.40 3.41
CA ALA A 14 -0.88 -0.64 1.99
C ALA A 14 0.17 -1.74 1.79
N PHE A 15 1.26 -1.70 2.58
CA PHE A 15 2.32 -2.69 2.52
C PHE A 15 1.85 -4.06 3.03
N GLY A 16 1.06 -4.10 4.11
CA GLY A 16 0.47 -5.33 4.63
C GLY A 16 -0.47 -6.01 3.63
N LEU A 17 -1.33 -5.23 2.96
CA LEU A 17 -2.20 -5.74 1.89
C LEU A 17 -1.39 -6.29 0.72
N SER A 18 -0.37 -5.57 0.29
CA SER A 18 0.49 -5.99 -0.82
C SER A 18 1.27 -7.28 -0.50
N TYR A 19 1.70 -7.46 0.75
CA TYR A 19 2.31 -8.69 1.23
C TYR A 19 1.33 -9.88 1.20
N MET A 20 0.09 -9.68 1.64
CA MET A 20 -0.94 -10.72 1.59
C MET A 20 -1.27 -11.13 0.16
N ILE A 21 -1.37 -10.16 -0.75
CA ILE A 21 -1.56 -10.39 -2.20
C ILE A 21 -0.40 -11.22 -2.75
N GLY A 22 0.85 -10.82 -2.48
CA GLY A 22 2.04 -11.54 -2.94
C GLY A 22 2.17 -12.97 -2.41
N ARG A 23 1.61 -13.25 -1.23
CA ARG A 23 1.65 -14.58 -0.60
C ARG A 23 0.52 -15.52 -1.03
N SER A 24 -0.67 -14.99 -1.29
CA SER A 24 -1.90 -15.79 -1.46
C SER A 24 -2.28 -16.04 -2.92
N ILE A 25 -1.78 -15.21 -3.84
CA ILE A 25 -2.15 -15.27 -5.24
C ILE A 25 -1.15 -16.15 -6.01
N THR A 26 -1.60 -17.33 -6.44
CA THR A 26 -0.92 -18.18 -7.44
C THR A 26 -1.24 -17.69 -8.86
N LEU A 27 -0.91 -16.44 -9.18
CA LEU A 27 -0.97 -15.89 -10.54
C LEU A 27 0.43 -15.46 -11.00
N SER A 28 0.57 -15.16 -12.29
CA SER A 28 1.83 -14.62 -12.81
C SER A 28 2.28 -13.37 -12.04
N THR A 29 3.60 -13.23 -11.89
CA THR A 29 4.26 -12.14 -11.14
C THR A 29 3.81 -10.75 -11.62
N LEU A 30 3.43 -10.61 -12.90
CA LEU A 30 2.87 -9.37 -13.45
C LEU A 30 1.50 -9.02 -12.85
N LEU A 31 0.61 -10.00 -12.69
CA LEU A 31 -0.71 -9.77 -12.08
C LEU A 31 -0.60 -9.50 -10.58
N VAL A 32 0.35 -10.16 -9.90
CA VAL A 32 0.61 -9.94 -8.48
C VAL A 32 1.18 -8.54 -8.21
N SER A 33 2.13 -8.09 -9.03
CA SER A 33 2.66 -6.72 -8.94
C SER A 33 1.62 -5.65 -9.29
N LEU A 34 0.73 -5.91 -10.26
CA LEU A 34 -0.44 -5.07 -10.53
C LEU A 34 -1.36 -4.99 -9.31
N GLY A 35 -1.59 -6.11 -8.62
CA GLY A 35 -2.35 -6.15 -7.38
C GLY A 35 -1.76 -5.22 -6.31
N GLY A 36 -0.43 -5.26 -6.12
CA GLY A 36 0.29 -4.35 -5.24
C GLY A 36 0.18 -2.87 -5.63
N LEU A 37 0.26 -2.56 -6.92
CA LEU A 37 0.04 -1.19 -7.44
C LEU A 37 -1.37 -0.69 -7.12
N VAL A 38 -2.38 -1.50 -7.43
CA VAL A 38 -3.80 -1.14 -7.24
C VAL A 38 -4.13 -1.01 -5.75
N SER A 39 -3.62 -1.91 -4.90
CA SER A 39 -3.82 -1.80 -3.45
C SER A 39 -3.14 -0.57 -2.87
N GLY A 40 -1.90 -0.27 -3.30
CA GLY A 40 -1.18 0.93 -2.84
C GLY A 40 -1.89 2.22 -3.24
N LEU A 41 -2.38 2.29 -4.48
CA LEU A 41 -3.14 3.45 -4.97
C LEU A 41 -4.49 3.57 -4.26
N GLY A 42 -5.20 2.46 -4.06
CA GLY A 42 -6.47 2.43 -3.35
C GLY A 42 -6.34 2.94 -1.92
N VAL A 43 -5.27 2.55 -1.20
CA VAL A 43 -5.02 3.05 0.16
C VAL A 43 -4.67 4.54 0.18
N ALA A 44 -3.91 5.05 -0.80
CA ALA A 44 -3.65 6.49 -0.91
C ALA A 44 -4.95 7.29 -1.12
N ILE A 45 -5.85 6.79 -1.97
CA ILE A 45 -7.16 7.42 -2.21
C ILE A 45 -8.02 7.37 -0.93
N LEU A 46 -8.09 6.23 -0.25
CA LEU A 46 -8.83 6.09 1.00
C LEU A 46 -8.32 7.04 2.09
N PHE A 47 -7.00 7.20 2.21
CA PHE A 47 -6.39 8.18 3.11
C PHE A 47 -6.86 9.60 2.80
N PHE A 48 -6.84 10.00 1.53
CA PHE A 48 -7.28 11.33 1.12
C PHE A 48 -8.77 11.57 1.42
N VAL A 49 -9.64 10.63 1.07
CA VAL A 49 -11.08 10.72 1.34
C VAL A 49 -11.34 10.83 2.85
N ALA A 50 -10.67 10.02 3.66
CA ALA A 50 -10.80 10.06 5.12
C ALA A 50 -10.32 11.41 5.68
N ALA A 51 -9.16 11.90 5.24
CA ALA A 51 -8.59 13.17 5.71
C ALA A 51 -9.49 14.37 5.34
N VAL A 52 -10.03 14.41 4.12
CA VAL A 52 -10.98 15.46 3.70
C VAL A 52 -12.27 15.37 4.50
N THR A 53 -12.78 14.16 4.73
CA THR A 53 -14.00 13.94 5.53
C THR A 53 -13.82 14.44 6.96
N VAL A 54 -12.72 14.06 7.62
CA VAL A 54 -12.39 14.52 8.98
C VAL A 54 -12.20 16.05 9.01
N GLY A 55 -11.49 16.61 8.03
CA GLY A 55 -11.30 18.07 7.94
C GLY A 55 -12.61 18.84 7.73
N HIS A 56 -13.60 18.23 7.07
CA HIS A 56 -14.94 18.81 6.92
C HIS A 56 -15.75 18.77 8.23
N PHE A 57 -15.71 17.65 8.95
CA PHE A 57 -16.44 17.50 10.22
C PHE A 57 -15.78 18.27 11.39
N ILE A 58 -14.46 18.47 11.35
CA ILE A 58 -13.69 19.14 12.39
C ILE A 58 -12.77 20.19 11.74
N PRO A 59 -13.31 21.36 11.37
CA PRO A 59 -12.53 22.41 10.72
C PRO A 59 -11.41 22.90 11.63
N GLY A 60 -10.20 23.04 11.08
CA GLY A 60 -8.99 23.47 11.80
C GLY A 60 -8.19 22.33 12.45
N LEU A 61 -8.67 21.08 12.41
CA LEU A 61 -7.93 19.93 12.92
C LEU A 61 -6.78 19.50 12.00
N LEU A 62 -6.99 19.60 10.68
CA LEU A 62 -6.05 19.16 9.67
C LEU A 62 -5.73 20.31 8.72
N GLU A 63 -4.45 20.54 8.48
CA GLU A 63 -4.00 21.58 7.56
C GLU A 63 -4.16 21.10 6.10
N PRO A 64 -4.98 21.76 5.25
CA PRO A 64 -5.28 21.26 3.90
C PRO A 64 -4.04 21.08 3.02
N TRP A 65 -3.07 21.99 3.17
CA TRP A 65 -1.78 21.90 2.50
C TRP A 65 -1.01 20.64 2.90
N ALA A 66 -0.93 20.35 4.20
CA ALA A 66 -0.24 19.15 4.70
C ALA A 66 -0.93 17.88 4.20
N ILE A 67 -2.27 17.82 4.18
CA ILE A 67 -3.01 16.66 3.65
C ILE A 67 -2.64 16.41 2.18
N GLY A 68 -2.58 17.47 1.36
CA GLY A 68 -2.19 17.38 -0.04
C GLY A 68 -0.78 16.81 -0.24
N VAL A 69 0.20 17.30 0.54
CA VAL A 69 1.58 16.80 0.49
C VAL A 69 1.66 15.32 0.87
N HIS A 70 0.98 14.91 1.95
CA HIS A 70 0.97 13.51 2.39
C HIS A 70 0.28 12.60 1.37
N PHE A 71 -0.79 13.08 0.74
CA PHE A 71 -1.45 12.34 -0.33
C PHE A 71 -0.56 12.15 -1.55
N ILE A 72 0.13 13.18 -2.02
CA ILE A 72 1.05 13.08 -3.17
C ILE A 72 2.18 12.09 -2.85
N ALA A 73 2.77 12.19 -1.66
CA ALA A 73 3.80 11.27 -1.21
C ALA A 73 3.28 9.82 -1.14
N LEU A 74 2.10 9.59 -0.56
CA LEU A 74 1.48 8.27 -0.49
C LEU A 74 1.10 7.73 -1.86
N ALA A 75 0.56 8.56 -2.75
CA ALA A 75 0.17 8.17 -4.10
C ALA A 75 1.39 7.77 -4.97
N ALA A 76 2.58 8.27 -4.66
CA ALA A 76 3.81 7.82 -5.31
C ALA A 76 4.39 6.57 -4.62
N ILE A 77 4.56 6.61 -3.30
CA ILE A 77 5.31 5.59 -2.55
C ILE A 77 4.49 4.32 -2.35
N ALA A 78 3.20 4.42 -2.04
CA ALA A 78 2.37 3.26 -1.71
C ALA A 78 2.17 2.31 -2.90
N PRO A 79 1.88 2.76 -4.13
CA PRO A 79 1.80 1.85 -5.28
C PRO A 79 3.15 1.22 -5.60
N LEU A 80 4.23 2.01 -5.68
CA LEU A 80 5.56 1.50 -6.03
C LEU A 80 6.07 0.50 -4.98
N GLY A 81 5.94 0.85 -3.70
CA GLY A 81 6.30 -0.03 -2.60
C GLY A 81 5.41 -1.27 -2.53
N GLY A 82 4.10 -1.12 -2.75
CA GLY A 82 3.16 -2.23 -2.81
C GLY A 82 3.49 -3.22 -3.93
N ALA A 83 3.78 -2.72 -5.14
CA ALA A 83 4.20 -3.53 -6.27
C ALA A 83 5.50 -4.30 -5.99
N ALA A 84 6.50 -3.63 -5.41
CA ALA A 84 7.78 -4.23 -5.06
C ALA A 84 7.61 -5.32 -3.99
N ILE A 85 6.86 -5.05 -2.92
CA ILE A 85 6.58 -6.01 -1.84
C ILE A 85 5.82 -7.21 -2.38
N ALA A 86 4.78 -7.00 -3.19
CA ALA A 86 3.99 -8.08 -3.79
C ALA A 86 4.86 -8.98 -4.67
N ALA A 87 5.69 -8.40 -5.54
CA ALA A 87 6.59 -9.14 -6.43
C ALA A 87 7.67 -9.92 -5.67
N LEU A 88 8.34 -9.28 -4.70
CA LEU A 88 9.37 -9.94 -3.89
C LEU A 88 8.81 -11.07 -3.02
N THR A 89 7.59 -10.90 -2.50
CA THR A 89 6.91 -11.93 -1.70
C THR A 89 6.54 -13.13 -2.57
N HIS A 90 5.98 -12.89 -3.76
CA HIS A 90 5.66 -13.96 -4.70
C HIS A 90 6.89 -14.77 -5.10
N TRP A 91 7.98 -14.08 -5.47
CA TRP A 91 9.22 -14.75 -5.84
C TRP A 91 9.82 -15.57 -4.70
N HIS A 92 9.75 -15.08 -3.46
CA HIS A 92 10.19 -15.85 -2.30
C HIS A 92 9.37 -17.12 -2.09
N VAL A 93 8.05 -17.05 -2.29
CA VAL A 93 7.16 -18.21 -2.17
C VAL A 93 7.46 -19.22 -3.28
N GLU A 94 7.54 -18.79 -4.54
CA GLU A 94 7.89 -19.67 -5.66
C GLU A 94 9.23 -20.36 -5.45
N ARG A 95 10.24 -19.64 -4.95
CA ARG A 95 11.57 -20.20 -4.68
C ARG A 95 11.56 -21.18 -3.52
N ALA A 96 10.78 -20.91 -2.48
CA ALA A 96 10.63 -21.81 -1.34
C ALA A 96 9.87 -23.10 -1.73
N ASP A 97 8.88 -22.99 -2.62
CA ASP A 97 8.15 -24.15 -3.15
C ASP A 97 9.04 -24.99 -4.07
N ALA A 98 9.82 -24.36 -4.95
CA ALA A 98 10.78 -25.05 -5.81
C ALA A 98 11.86 -25.81 -5.00
N ALA A 99 12.29 -25.27 -3.86
CA ALA A 99 13.26 -25.93 -2.98
C ALA A 99 12.70 -27.14 -2.20
N ARG A 100 11.36 -27.31 -2.17
CA ARG A 100 10.68 -28.43 -1.50
C ARG A 100 10.39 -29.61 -2.43
N LEU A 101 10.58 -29.44 -3.74
CA LEU A 101 10.41 -30.54 -4.70
C LEU A 101 11.62 -31.50 -4.57
N PRO A 102 11.39 -32.80 -4.29
CA PRO A 102 12.47 -33.78 -4.29
C PRO A 102 12.94 -33.97 -5.74
N PHE A 103 14.25 -33.79 -5.95
CA PHE A 103 14.92 -34.10 -7.22
C PHE A 103 14.83 -35.59 -7.53
#